data_AF-A0A932XNU7-F1
#
_entry.id   AF-A0A932XNU7-F1
#
_cell.length_a   1.000
_cell.length_b   1.000
_cell.length_c   1.000
_cell.angle_alpha   90.00
_cell.angle_beta   90.00
_cell.angle_gamma   90.00
#
_symmetry.space_group_name_H-M   'P 1'
#
loop_
_entity.id
_entity.type
_entity.pdbx_description
1 polymer ?
#
loop_
_entity_poly.entity_id
_entity_poly.type
_entity_poly.pdbx_seq_one_letter_code
_entity_poly.pdbx_strand_id
1 'polypeptide(L)'
;IDIKPGSFPNSINLGSAGVIPVAILSSPTFDATQVNPASVSLAGARVKLIGKGDKYACSADDVNLDGWLDLVCHVVTAQFMIEPGDSLAVLEAETFGGQAIRGEDSIQIVPD
;
A
#
# COMPACT_ATOMS: atom_id res chain seq x y z
N ILE A 1 -4.80 -6.65 2.66
CA ILE A 1 -4.45 -5.43 1.91
C ILE A 1 -5.01 -5.58 0.51
N ASP A 2 -5.18 -4.48 -0.21
CA ASP A 2 -5.59 -4.46 -1.61
C ASP A 2 -4.70 -3.48 -2.38
N ILE A 3 -3.89 -3.99 -3.29
CA ILE A 3 -3.02 -3.18 -4.14
C ILE A 3 -3.86 -2.71 -5.32
N LYS A 4 -3.89 -1.42 -5.61
CA LYS A 4 -4.76 -0.84 -6.66
C LYS A 4 -6.25 -1.20 -6.47
N PRO A 5 -6.88 -0.74 -5.37
CA PRO A 5 -8.28 -1.05 -5.07
C PRO A 5 -9.24 -0.79 -6.24
N GLY A 6 -10.18 -1.72 -6.45
CA GLY A 6 -11.16 -1.66 -7.53
C GLY A 6 -10.64 -2.09 -8.91
N SER A 7 -9.41 -2.58 -9.01
CA SER A 7 -8.82 -3.14 -10.23
C SER A 7 -8.30 -4.56 -9.96
N PHE A 8 -8.47 -5.46 -10.92
CA PHE A 8 -7.74 -6.74 -10.95
C PHE A 8 -7.46 -7.12 -12.42
N PRO A 9 -6.24 -7.55 -12.77
CA PRO A 9 -5.07 -7.75 -11.91
C PRO A 9 -4.38 -6.44 -11.49
N ASN A 10 -3.58 -6.54 -10.45
CA ASN A 10 -2.78 -5.42 -9.91
C ASN A 10 -1.51 -5.27 -10.74
N SER A 11 -1.69 -4.67 -11.93
CA SER A 11 -0.59 -4.48 -12.87
C SER A 11 0.39 -3.42 -12.37
N ILE A 12 1.64 -3.81 -12.19
CA ILE A 12 2.74 -2.93 -11.80
C ILE A 12 3.68 -2.83 -13.00
N ASN A 13 3.85 -1.62 -13.52
CA ASN A 13 4.92 -1.33 -14.46
C ASN A 13 6.14 -0.82 -13.65
N LEU A 14 7.23 -1.59 -13.69
CA LEU A 14 8.49 -1.29 -12.98
C LEU A 14 9.35 -0.20 -13.66
N GLY A 15 9.22 0.01 -14.97
CA GLY A 15 9.94 1.07 -15.69
C GLY A 15 9.25 2.44 -15.61
N SER A 16 7.96 2.46 -15.26
CA SER A 16 7.28 3.68 -14.84
C SER A 16 7.72 4.06 -13.43
N ALA A 17 8.29 5.27 -13.26
CA ALA A 17 8.50 5.89 -11.95
C ALA A 17 7.16 6.35 -11.32
N GLY A 18 6.21 5.42 -11.29
CA GLY A 18 4.83 5.62 -10.95
C GLY A 18 4.56 5.64 -9.45
N VAL A 19 3.29 5.79 -9.15
CA VAL A 19 2.75 5.75 -7.80
C VAL A 19 1.53 4.84 -7.83
N ILE A 20 1.50 3.87 -6.92
CA ILE A 20 0.40 2.91 -6.83
C ILE A 20 -0.37 3.14 -5.53
N PRO A 21 -1.71 3.28 -5.57
CA PRO A 21 -2.51 3.28 -4.36
C PRO A 21 -2.60 1.85 -3.79
N VAL A 22 -2.52 1.74 -2.47
CA VAL A 22 -2.61 0.48 -1.72
C VAL A 22 -3.51 0.71 -0.52
N ALA A 23 -4.56 -0.09 -0.37
CA ALA A 23 -5.42 -0.06 0.79
C ALA A 23 -4.99 -1.08 1.83
N ILE A 24 -4.87 -0.63 3.08
CA ILE A 24 -4.85 -1.45 4.26
C ILE A 24 -6.28 -1.50 4.78
N LEU A 25 -6.90 -2.68 4.68
CA LEU A 25 -8.30 -2.85 5.02
C LEU A 25 -8.50 -2.92 6.53
N SER A 26 -9.52 -2.21 7.00
CA SER A 26 -10.02 -2.33 8.36
C SER A 26 -10.87 -3.58 8.52
N SER A 27 -11.20 -3.90 9.77
CA SER A 27 -12.12 -4.97 10.14
C SER A 27 -12.73 -4.66 11.50
N PRO A 28 -13.74 -5.41 11.97
CA PRO A 28 -14.32 -5.21 13.30
C PRO A 28 -13.30 -5.32 14.46
N THR A 29 -12.14 -5.92 14.23
CA THR A 29 -11.08 -6.11 15.22
C THR A 29 -9.78 -5.37 14.89
N PHE A 30 -9.74 -4.61 13.81
CA PHE A 30 -8.53 -3.92 13.35
C PHE A 30 -8.88 -2.59 12.67
N ASP A 31 -8.40 -1.48 13.22
CA ASP A 31 -8.55 -0.14 12.66
C ASP A 31 -7.30 0.25 11.87
N ALA A 32 -7.39 0.19 10.54
CA ALA A 32 -6.28 0.52 9.64
C ALA A 32 -5.87 2.00 9.72
N THR A 33 -6.75 2.90 10.19
CA THR A 33 -6.42 4.32 10.34
C THR A 33 -5.41 4.57 11.46
N GLN A 34 -5.15 3.58 12.33
CA GLN A 34 -4.10 3.62 13.35
C GLN A 34 -2.72 3.20 12.81
N VAL A 35 -2.62 2.79 11.55
CA VAL A 35 -1.33 2.46 10.93
C VAL A 35 -0.51 3.74 10.74
N ASN A 36 0.75 3.71 11.16
CA ASN A 36 1.68 4.80 10.96
C ASN A 36 2.15 4.82 9.49
N PRO A 37 1.81 5.84 8.68
CA PRO A 37 2.22 5.89 7.28
C PRO A 37 3.75 5.88 7.06
N ALA A 38 4.52 6.29 8.08
CA ALA A 38 5.98 6.31 8.02
C ALA A 38 6.62 4.91 8.04
N SER A 39 5.94 3.92 8.62
CA SER A 39 6.43 2.54 8.70
C SER A 39 5.95 1.67 7.55
N VAL A 40 4.98 2.14 6.76
CA VAL A 40 4.42 1.38 5.62
C VAL A 40 5.49 1.15 4.56
N SER A 41 5.76 -0.11 4.30
CA SER A 41 6.60 -0.59 3.21
C SER A 41 5.86 -1.64 2.39
N LEU A 42 5.78 -1.46 1.08
CA LEU A 42 5.26 -2.47 0.15
C LEU A 42 6.41 -3.00 -0.70
N ALA A 43 6.81 -4.25 -0.47
CA ALA A 43 7.95 -4.88 -1.12
C ALA A 43 9.22 -3.99 -1.12
N GLY A 44 9.50 -3.37 0.03
CA GLY A 44 10.64 -2.47 0.21
C GLY A 44 10.38 -1.00 -0.17
N ALA A 45 9.33 -0.71 -0.94
CA ALA A 45 9.02 0.63 -1.37
C ALA A 45 8.24 1.42 -0.31
N ARG A 46 8.45 2.74 -0.29
CA ARG A 46 7.88 3.62 0.73
C ARG A 46 6.73 4.47 0.22
N VAL A 47 5.90 4.91 1.16
CA VAL A 47 4.83 5.86 0.90
C VAL A 47 5.40 7.19 0.41
N LYS A 48 4.78 7.74 -0.63
CA LYS A 48 5.11 9.04 -1.20
C LYS A 48 4.87 10.15 -0.17
N LEU A 49 5.79 11.10 -0.10
CA LEU A 49 5.58 12.36 0.63
C LEU A 49 4.91 13.40 -0.28
N ILE A 50 4.00 14.20 0.28
CA ILE A 50 3.29 15.29 -0.41
C ILE A 50 3.59 16.63 0.26
N GLY A 51 3.62 17.70 -0.56
CA GLY A 51 3.96 19.04 -0.10
C GLY A 51 5.46 19.18 0.24
N LYS A 52 5.78 20.01 1.24
CA LYS A 52 7.16 20.30 1.65
C LYS A 52 7.83 19.19 2.49
N GLY A 53 7.38 17.94 2.38
CA GLY A 53 8.06 16.76 2.92
C GLY A 53 7.49 16.17 4.21
N ASP A 54 6.52 16.82 4.86
CA ASP A 54 6.09 16.40 6.22
C ASP A 54 4.80 15.57 6.25
N LYS A 55 4.20 15.28 5.09
CA LYS A 55 2.92 14.57 5.00
C LYS A 55 3.04 13.37 4.07
N TYR A 56 2.60 12.22 4.55
CA TYR A 56 2.47 11.01 3.74
C TYR A 56 1.22 11.09 2.88
N ALA A 57 1.31 10.58 1.66
CA ALA A 57 0.23 10.49 0.69
C ALA A 57 -0.74 9.36 1.05
N CYS A 58 -1.33 9.44 2.24
CA CYS A 58 -2.37 8.52 2.68
C CYS A 58 -3.67 9.25 3.02
N SER A 59 -4.78 8.56 2.85
CA SER A 59 -6.13 9.03 3.18
C SER A 59 -6.95 7.89 3.77
N ALA A 60 -7.92 8.22 4.61
CA ALA A 60 -8.91 7.26 5.07
C ALA A 60 -10.08 7.23 4.08
N ASP A 61 -10.44 6.04 3.60
CA ASP A 61 -11.55 5.82 2.66
C ASP A 61 -12.09 4.40 2.86
N ASP A 62 -13.40 4.19 2.69
CA ASP A 62 -14.01 2.85 2.75
C ASP A 62 -13.97 2.26 1.33
N VAL A 63 -12.88 1.56 0.99
CA VAL A 63 -12.63 1.15 -0.40
C VAL A 63 -13.41 -0.10 -0.80
N ASN A 64 -13.81 -0.91 0.17
CA ASN A 64 -14.54 -2.16 -0.06
C ASN A 64 -16.04 -2.08 0.28
N LEU A 65 -16.51 -0.92 0.78
CA LEU A 65 -17.89 -0.63 1.16
C LEU A 65 -18.42 -1.52 2.29
N ASP A 66 -17.55 -1.88 3.24
CA ASP A 66 -17.93 -2.69 4.39
C ASP A 66 -18.35 -1.87 5.63
N GLY A 67 -18.28 -0.54 5.53
CA GLY A 67 -18.64 0.40 6.58
C GLY A 67 -17.50 0.74 7.54
N TRP A 68 -16.28 0.24 7.29
CA TRP A 68 -15.08 0.58 8.04
C TRP A 68 -14.14 1.43 7.17
N LEU A 69 -13.53 2.46 7.76
CA LEU A 69 -12.55 3.27 7.04
C LEU A 69 -11.23 2.50 6.90
N ASP A 70 -10.77 2.34 5.66
CA ASP A 70 -9.48 1.77 5.33
C ASP A 70 -8.42 2.87 5.25
N LEU A 71 -7.13 2.47 5.30
CA LEU A 71 -6.02 3.39 5.04
C LEU A 71 -5.49 3.17 3.63
N VAL A 72 -5.71 4.14 2.75
CA VAL A 72 -5.20 4.13 1.38
C VAL A 72 -3.92 4.95 1.30
N CYS A 73 -2.81 4.31 0.97
CA CYS A 73 -1.49 4.95 0.85
C CYS A 73 -0.96 4.85 -0.58
N HIS A 74 -0.33 5.93 -1.04
CA HIS A 74 0.28 6.00 -2.36
C HIS A 74 1.77 5.68 -2.26
N VAL A 75 2.19 4.53 -2.78
CA VAL A 75 3.56 4.02 -2.70
C VAL A 75 4.32 4.32 -4.00
N VAL A 76 5.58 4.75 -3.90
CA VAL A 76 6.42 5.04 -5.07
C VAL A 76 7.00 3.75 -5.63
N THR A 77 6.65 3.39 -6.88
CA THR A 77 7.03 2.09 -7.46
C THR A 77 8.50 2.01 -7.85
N ALA A 78 9.18 3.14 -8.03
CA ALA A 78 10.60 3.20 -8.38
C ALA A 78 11.54 2.59 -7.31
N GLN A 79 11.03 2.31 -6.11
CA GLN A 79 11.78 1.70 -5.00
C GLN A 79 11.36 0.25 -4.73
N PHE A 80 10.53 -0.35 -5.60
CA PHE A 80 10.10 -1.74 -5.44
C PHE A 80 11.30 -2.67 -5.56
N MET A 81 11.49 -3.51 -4.55
CA MET A 81 12.44 -4.63 -4.60
C MET A 81 11.71 -5.88 -5.07
N ILE A 82 11.11 -5.83 -6.27
CA ILE A 82 10.36 -6.92 -6.89
C ILE A 82 11.04 -7.29 -8.21
N GLU A 83 11.21 -8.58 -8.47
CA GLU A 83 11.87 -9.12 -9.66
C GLU A 83 10.86 -9.61 -10.72
N PRO A 84 11.22 -9.56 -12.02
CA PRO A 84 10.39 -10.18 -13.06
C PRO A 84 10.11 -11.66 -12.75
N GLY A 85 8.82 -11.99 -12.56
CA GLY A 85 8.36 -13.33 -12.18
C GLY A 85 7.69 -13.38 -10.81
N ASP A 86 7.86 -12.35 -9.98
CA ASP A 86 7.11 -12.24 -8.73
C ASP A 86 5.62 -12.03 -8.99
N SER A 87 4.81 -12.73 -8.20
CA SER A 87 3.35 -12.68 -8.28
C SER A 87 2.68 -12.18 -6.99
N LEU A 88 3.48 -11.86 -5.97
CA LEU A 88 3.01 -11.42 -4.66
C LEU A 88 3.82 -10.22 -4.19
N ALA A 89 3.14 -9.24 -3.63
CA ALA A 89 3.78 -8.15 -2.91
C ALA A 89 3.34 -8.17 -1.44
N VAL A 90 4.32 -7.98 -0.56
CA VAL A 90 4.13 -7.98 0.89
C VAL A 90 4.14 -6.55 1.40
N LEU A 91 3.13 -6.17 2.15
CA LEU A 91 3.09 -4.94 2.92
C LEU A 91 3.46 -5.23 4.36
N GLU A 92 4.40 -4.46 4.90
CA GLU A 92 4.77 -4.45 6.31
C GLU A 92 4.59 -3.03 6.84
N ALA A 93 4.07 -2.91 8.06
CA ALA A 93 3.91 -1.62 8.73
C ALA A 93 3.80 -1.81 10.25
N GLU A 94 3.70 -0.69 10.95
CA GLU A 94 3.43 -0.65 12.39
C GLU A 94 2.29 0.34 12.66
N THR A 95 1.45 0.03 13.64
CA THR A 95 0.49 1.01 14.18
C THR A 95 1.18 2.06 15.03
N PHE A 96 0.52 3.18 15.30
CA PHE A 96 1.02 4.18 16.27
C PHE A 96 1.20 3.60 17.68
N GLY A 97 0.53 2.48 17.99
CA GLY A 97 0.72 1.72 19.23
C GLY A 97 1.92 0.75 19.20
N GLY A 98 2.68 0.71 18.12
CA GLY A 98 3.84 -0.18 17.96
C GLY A 98 3.50 -1.63 17.60
N GLN A 99 2.26 -1.91 17.20
CA GLN A 99 1.89 -3.25 16.72
C GLN A 99 2.34 -3.43 15.27
N ALA A 100 3.22 -4.40 15.03
CA ALA A 100 3.61 -4.78 13.69
C ALA A 100 2.45 -5.47 12.97
N ILE A 101 2.28 -5.14 11.69
CA ILE A 101 1.29 -5.73 10.79
C ILE A 101 1.95 -6.18 9.49
N ARG A 102 1.41 -7.24 8.91
CA ARG A 102 1.81 -7.77 7.61
C ARG A 102 0.59 -8.13 6.80
N GLY A 103 0.58 -7.75 5.53
CA GLY A 103 -0.41 -8.16 4.55
C GLY A 103 0.25 -8.55 3.24
N GLU A 104 -0.46 -9.27 2.40
CA GLU A 104 0.00 -9.62 1.06
C GLU A 104 -1.13 -9.53 0.06
N ASP A 105 -0.78 -9.26 -1.18
CA ASP A 105 -1.71 -9.27 -2.31
C ASP A 105 -0.97 -9.68 -3.59
N SER A 106 -1.72 -10.21 -4.54
CA SER A 106 -1.23 -10.62 -5.83
C SER A 106 -0.90 -9.42 -6.72
N ILE A 107 0.15 -9.57 -7.53
CA ILE A 107 0.60 -8.55 -8.48
C ILE A 107 0.85 -9.19 -9.84
N GLN A 108 0.75 -8.37 -10.88
CA GLN A 108 1.19 -8.74 -12.22
C GLN A 108 2.22 -7.72 -12.70
N ILE A 109 3.45 -8.15 -12.91
CA ILE A 109 4.47 -7.28 -13.50
C ILE A 109 4.22 -7.20 -15.00
N VAL A 110 4.11 -5.98 -15.51
CA VAL A 110 3.99 -5.71 -16.95
C VAL A 110 5.23 -4.98 -17.45
N PRO A 111 5.78 -5.34 -18.61
CA PRO A 111 6.89 -4.62 -19.22
C PRO A 111 6.44 -3.22 -19.67
N ASP A 112 7.42 -2.35 -19.91
CA ASP A 112 7.24 -1.04 -20.55
C ASP A 112 6.64 -1.11 -21.95
#